data_AF-A0A8S1EQW4-F1
#
_entry.id   AF-A0A8S1EQW4-F1
#
_cell.length_a   1.000
_cell.length_b   1.000
_cell.length_c   1.000
_cell.angle_alpha   90.00
_cell.angle_beta   90.00
_cell.angle_gamma   90.00
#
_symmetry.space_group_name_H-M   'P 1'
#
loop_
_entity.id
_entity.type
_entity.pdbx_description
1 polymer ?
#
loop_
_entity_poly.entity_id
_entity_poly.type
_entity_poly.pdbx_seq_one_letter_code
_entity_poly.pdbx_strand_id
1 'polypeptide(L)'
;MSRPQHPASIPTTSVSSSPFMQTAKSALGKIVKYSRQARARAQGGLIKNMEIQSMIDSEIFGIQSDRRTKLTPLQQFQLLHVLAQFFLERGEDHSKYTYFEAVFLGRENDPALHEFRMEIMLQLISFSLQFPVLQIFNHVVNYLGKINDQDEAKKFADTIVEVLTEHFVRSADNKNKVYEFLIPLEHSCAEITAVFIALAPLQIPINNPMCVVLASYLNKNLQFVLRHLRDNPYLGDNFAEKTLPKMVHHVISNTHESRTLDQLTNAICYILQRWNSTIAQGRSSSTKTEIDVIEVILDDSLPWSKRRVSLLAGAIGTTKMSKKEILNKMSKMKIPPSFFYVTDTVNHQRCENLSDTS
;
A
#
# COMPACT_ATOMS: atom_id res chain seq x y z
N MET A 1 6.90 25.08 -19.78
CA MET A 1 5.74 24.16 -19.84
C MET A 1 6.18 22.94 -20.62
N SER A 2 6.53 21.85 -19.93
CA SER A 2 7.08 20.65 -20.55
C SER A 2 5.99 19.59 -20.65
N ARG A 3 5.77 19.08 -21.86
CA ARG A 3 4.81 18.01 -22.20
C ARG A 3 4.97 16.80 -21.26
N PRO A 4 3.88 16.13 -20.84
CA PRO A 4 3.99 14.80 -20.23
C PRO A 4 4.57 13.84 -21.27
N GLN A 5 5.64 13.13 -20.90
CA GLN A 5 6.15 12.02 -21.71
C GLN A 5 5.13 10.88 -21.66
N HIS A 6 4.80 10.33 -22.83
CA HIS A 6 3.98 9.12 -22.97
C HIS A 6 4.58 7.96 -22.15
N PRO A 7 3.74 7.05 -21.61
CA PRO A 7 4.25 5.83 -20.99
C PRO A 7 5.08 5.06 -22.02
N ALA A 8 6.27 4.63 -21.61
CA ALA A 8 7.18 3.86 -22.43
C ALA A 8 6.44 2.64 -23.00
N SER A 9 6.48 2.49 -24.33
CA SER A 9 6.02 1.29 -25.02
C SER A 9 6.74 0.06 -24.47
N ILE A 10 5.97 -0.94 -24.06
CA ILE A 10 6.48 -2.24 -23.58
C ILE A 10 7.44 -2.80 -24.65
N PRO A 11 8.67 -3.21 -24.29
CA PRO A 11 9.50 -3.95 -25.22
C PRO A 11 8.78 -5.27 -25.52
N THR A 12 8.25 -5.43 -26.73
CA THR A 12 7.84 -6.73 -27.27
C THR A 12 9.11 -7.53 -27.57
N THR A 13 9.80 -8.02 -26.54
CA THR A 13 10.74 -9.11 -26.71
C THR A 13 9.94 -10.32 -27.15
N SER A 14 10.12 -10.74 -28.40
CA SER A 14 9.53 -11.95 -28.96
C SER A 14 10.15 -13.17 -28.27
N VAL A 15 9.67 -13.49 -27.07
CA VAL A 15 9.95 -14.78 -26.43
C VAL A 15 9.27 -15.82 -27.32
N SER A 16 10.05 -16.69 -27.96
CA SER A 16 9.53 -17.82 -28.71
C SER A 16 8.52 -18.58 -27.83
N SER A 17 7.27 -18.69 -28.25
CA SER A 17 6.22 -19.23 -27.38
C SER A 17 6.52 -20.69 -27.05
N SER A 18 6.74 -20.99 -25.77
CA SER A 18 6.91 -22.38 -25.34
C SER A 18 5.58 -23.14 -25.45
N PRO A 19 5.61 -24.48 -25.56
CA PRO A 19 4.39 -25.29 -25.52
C PRO A 19 3.53 -25.00 -24.27
N PHE A 20 4.18 -24.79 -23.12
CA PHE A 20 3.51 -24.41 -21.89
C PHE A 20 2.75 -23.08 -22.01
N MET A 21 3.40 -22.03 -22.56
CA MET A 21 2.74 -20.73 -22.77
C MET A 21 1.54 -20.83 -23.70
N GLN A 22 1.61 -21.65 -24.74
CA GLN A 22 0.48 -21.87 -25.65
C GLN A 22 -0.69 -22.56 -24.96
N THR A 23 -0.41 -23.60 -24.17
CA THR A 23 -1.43 -24.29 -23.36
C THR A 23 -2.11 -23.33 -22.39
N ALA A 24 -1.34 -22.56 -21.61
CA ALA A 24 -1.90 -21.58 -20.67
C ALA A 24 -2.72 -20.49 -21.38
N LYS A 25 -2.26 -19.96 -22.51
CA LYS A 25 -3.02 -19.00 -23.33
C LYS A 25 -4.33 -19.59 -23.86
N SER A 26 -4.30 -20.83 -24.32
CA SER A 26 -5.50 -21.55 -24.80
C SER A 26 -6.51 -21.74 -23.67
N ALA A 27 -6.05 -22.18 -22.49
CA ALA A 27 -6.85 -22.32 -21.28
C ALA A 27 -7.55 -21.02 -20.87
N LEU A 28 -6.80 -19.91 -20.80
CA LEU A 28 -7.35 -18.58 -20.52
C LEU A 28 -8.38 -18.16 -21.57
N GLY A 29 -8.14 -18.45 -22.85
CA GLY A 29 -9.11 -18.23 -23.93
C GLY A 29 -10.41 -19.02 -23.74
N LYS A 30 -10.34 -20.26 -23.25
CA LYS A 30 -11.52 -21.06 -22.89
C LYS A 30 -12.29 -20.40 -21.74
N ILE A 31 -11.64 -19.89 -20.70
CA ILE A 31 -12.29 -19.17 -19.58
C ILE A 31 -13.14 -18.00 -20.10
N VAL A 32 -12.60 -17.19 -21.03
CA VAL A 32 -13.33 -16.07 -21.64
C VAL A 32 -14.57 -16.56 -22.38
N LYS A 33 -14.46 -17.63 -23.19
CA LYS A 33 -15.59 -18.22 -23.91
C LYS A 33 -16.67 -18.72 -22.95
N TYR A 34 -16.27 -19.46 -21.92
CA TYR A 34 -17.20 -19.95 -20.90
C TYR A 34 -17.90 -18.82 -20.16
N SER A 35 -17.19 -17.76 -19.78
CA SER A 35 -17.80 -16.60 -19.12
C SER A 35 -18.88 -15.92 -19.95
N ARG A 36 -18.67 -15.82 -21.27
CA ARG A 36 -19.67 -15.25 -22.19
C ARG A 36 -20.89 -16.16 -22.30
N GLN A 37 -20.69 -17.48 -22.38
CA GLN A 37 -21.77 -18.47 -22.44
C GLN A 37 -22.56 -18.56 -21.14
N ALA A 38 -21.89 -18.59 -19.99
CA ALA A 38 -22.54 -18.66 -18.68
C ALA A 38 -23.44 -17.44 -18.43
N ARG A 39 -22.99 -16.24 -18.80
CA ARG A 39 -23.82 -15.03 -18.76
C ARG A 39 -25.05 -15.12 -19.65
N ALA A 40 -24.88 -15.60 -20.89
CA ALA A 40 -26.01 -15.77 -21.82
C ALA A 40 -27.06 -16.77 -21.33
N ARG A 41 -26.67 -17.73 -20.49
CA ARG A 41 -27.54 -18.81 -19.99
C ARG A 41 -27.97 -18.65 -18.53
N ALA A 42 -27.63 -17.53 -17.87
CA ALA A 42 -27.81 -17.33 -16.43
C ALA A 42 -27.26 -18.47 -15.55
N GLN A 43 -26.23 -19.17 -16.03
CA GLN A 43 -25.61 -20.27 -15.28
C GLN A 43 -24.63 -19.70 -14.24
N GLY A 44 -24.46 -20.44 -13.14
CA GLY A 44 -23.63 -20.04 -11.99
C GLY A 44 -22.22 -19.58 -12.35
N GLY A 45 -21.59 -18.81 -11.46
CA GLY A 45 -20.30 -18.16 -11.72
C GLY A 45 -19.14 -19.13 -12.00
N LEU A 46 -18.17 -18.69 -12.83
CA LEU A 46 -16.97 -19.46 -13.24
C LEU A 46 -16.21 -20.07 -12.06
N ILE A 47 -16.17 -19.34 -10.95
CA ILE A 47 -15.48 -19.76 -9.72
C ILE A 47 -16.02 -21.08 -9.15
N LYS A 48 -17.31 -21.38 -9.35
CA LYS A 48 -17.99 -22.59 -8.84
C LYS A 48 -17.98 -23.77 -9.82
N ASN A 49 -17.49 -23.58 -11.05
CA ASN A 49 -17.49 -24.64 -12.06
C ASN A 49 -16.25 -25.53 -11.92
N MET A 50 -16.44 -26.75 -11.40
CA MET A 50 -15.35 -27.69 -11.11
C MET A 50 -14.59 -28.20 -12.34
N GLU A 51 -15.22 -28.26 -13.50
CA GLU A 51 -14.55 -28.63 -14.75
C GLU A 51 -13.57 -27.53 -15.17
N ILE A 52 -14.03 -26.27 -15.09
CA ILE A 52 -13.18 -25.10 -15.35
C ILE A 52 -12.05 -25.03 -14.33
N GLN A 53 -12.34 -25.26 -13.05
CA GLN A 53 -11.30 -25.24 -12.00
C GLN A 53 -10.25 -26.34 -12.21
N SER A 54 -10.66 -27.54 -12.62
CA SER A 54 -9.73 -28.64 -12.92
C SER A 54 -8.87 -28.36 -14.15
N MET A 55 -9.45 -27.71 -15.17
CA MET A 55 -8.72 -27.25 -16.34
C MET A 55 -7.72 -26.15 -15.98
N ILE A 56 -8.09 -25.19 -15.13
CA ILE A 56 -7.18 -24.15 -14.64
C ILE A 56 -5.99 -24.79 -13.88
N ASP A 57 -6.26 -25.73 -12.97
CA ASP A 57 -5.18 -26.38 -12.21
C ASP A 57 -4.18 -27.09 -13.11
N SER A 58 -4.67 -27.87 -14.07
CA SER A 58 -3.84 -28.69 -14.95
C SER A 58 -3.17 -27.90 -16.08
N GLU A 59 -3.92 -27.07 -16.81
CA GLU A 59 -3.43 -26.36 -18.02
C GLU A 59 -2.73 -25.03 -17.71
N ILE A 60 -3.07 -24.36 -16.60
CA ILE A 60 -2.47 -23.07 -16.21
C ILE A 60 -1.42 -23.27 -15.10
N PHE A 61 -1.81 -23.94 -14.02
CA PHE A 61 -0.96 -24.11 -12.85
C PHE A 61 -0.11 -25.39 -12.88
N GLY A 62 -0.25 -26.23 -13.90
CA GLY A 62 0.53 -27.46 -14.07
C GLY A 62 0.33 -28.50 -12.97
N ILE A 63 -0.74 -28.38 -12.18
CA ILE A 63 -1.06 -29.26 -11.06
C ILE A 63 -1.72 -30.51 -11.62
N GLN A 64 -1.01 -31.63 -11.52
CA GLN A 64 -1.54 -32.93 -11.94
C GLN A 64 -2.35 -33.59 -10.82
N SER A 65 -3.03 -34.69 -11.15
CA SER A 65 -3.87 -35.45 -10.21
C SER A 65 -3.12 -35.95 -8.97
N ASP A 66 -1.80 -36.09 -9.06
CA ASP A 66 -0.93 -36.50 -7.96
C ASP A 66 -0.62 -35.39 -6.95
N ARG A 67 -1.01 -34.14 -7.24
CA ARG A 67 -0.78 -32.92 -6.44
C ARG A 67 0.68 -32.66 -6.06
N ARG A 68 1.63 -33.37 -6.67
CA ARG A 68 3.07 -33.28 -6.37
C ARG A 68 3.82 -32.51 -7.43
N THR A 69 3.34 -32.56 -8.67
CA THR A 69 3.97 -31.85 -9.78
C THR A 69 3.70 -30.35 -9.66
N LYS A 70 4.76 -29.56 -9.48
CA LYS A 70 4.73 -28.09 -9.46
C LYS A 70 5.40 -27.53 -10.70
N LEU A 71 5.03 -26.31 -11.07
CA LEU A 71 5.71 -25.56 -12.14
C LEU A 71 7.18 -25.35 -11.78
N THR A 72 8.06 -25.61 -12.74
CA THR A 72 9.47 -25.20 -12.67
C THR A 72 9.58 -23.68 -12.59
N PRO A 73 10.68 -23.10 -12.06
CA PRO A 73 10.85 -21.65 -12.00
C PRO A 73 10.70 -20.94 -13.36
N LEU A 74 11.19 -21.56 -14.43
CA LEU A 74 11.03 -21.03 -15.79
C LEU A 74 9.55 -21.03 -16.23
N GLN A 75 8.80 -22.08 -15.93
CA GLN A 75 7.37 -22.14 -16.23
C GLN A 75 6.57 -21.14 -15.38
N GLN A 76 6.94 -20.93 -14.12
CA GLN A 76 6.33 -19.88 -13.28
C GLN A 76 6.54 -18.52 -13.91
N PHE A 77 7.78 -18.18 -14.30
CA PHE A 77 8.07 -16.91 -14.98
C PHE A 77 7.29 -16.76 -16.29
N GLN A 78 7.22 -17.82 -17.10
CA GLN A 78 6.40 -17.83 -18.33
C GLN A 78 4.91 -17.63 -18.04
N LEU A 79 4.40 -18.25 -16.97
CA LEU A 79 3.01 -18.10 -16.52
C LEU A 79 2.73 -16.66 -16.10
N LEU A 80 3.62 -16.02 -15.31
CA LEU A 80 3.48 -14.62 -14.91
C LEU A 80 3.37 -13.71 -16.13
N HIS A 81 4.21 -13.91 -17.14
CA HIS A 81 4.13 -13.16 -18.39
C HIS A 81 2.80 -13.38 -19.12
N VAL A 82 2.34 -14.63 -19.23
CA VAL A 82 1.05 -14.96 -19.87
C VAL A 82 -0.12 -14.34 -19.12
N LEU A 83 -0.14 -14.41 -17.79
CA LEU A 83 -1.19 -13.83 -16.96
C LEU A 83 -1.19 -12.30 -17.02
N ALA A 84 -0.01 -11.66 -16.96
CA ALA A 84 0.11 -10.21 -17.09
C ALA A 84 -0.44 -9.73 -18.44
N GLN A 85 -0.04 -10.37 -19.54
CA GLN A 85 -0.57 -10.06 -20.87
C GLN A 85 -2.08 -10.28 -20.93
N PHE A 86 -2.57 -11.40 -20.40
CA PHE A 86 -3.99 -11.70 -20.37
C PHE A 86 -4.79 -10.65 -19.61
N PHE A 87 -4.37 -10.28 -18.40
CA PHE A 87 -5.10 -9.26 -17.65
C PHE A 87 -5.01 -7.91 -18.33
N LEU A 88 -3.87 -7.53 -18.91
CA LEU A 88 -3.70 -6.27 -19.65
C LEU A 88 -4.71 -6.16 -20.80
N GLU A 89 -4.79 -7.17 -21.66
CA GLU A 89 -5.73 -7.24 -22.80
C GLU A 89 -7.21 -7.22 -22.38
N ARG A 90 -7.50 -7.53 -21.12
CA ARG A 90 -8.86 -7.66 -20.57
C ARG A 90 -9.23 -6.51 -19.62
N GLY A 91 -8.43 -5.45 -19.55
CA GLY A 91 -8.65 -4.34 -18.62
C GLY A 91 -10.01 -3.65 -18.74
N GLU A 92 -10.58 -3.67 -19.94
CA GLU A 92 -11.87 -3.06 -20.26
C GLU A 92 -13.02 -4.08 -20.31
N ASP A 93 -12.75 -5.38 -20.21
CA ASP A 93 -13.78 -6.42 -20.26
C ASP A 93 -14.70 -6.31 -19.02
N HIS A 94 -16.02 -6.36 -19.23
CA HIS A 94 -17.01 -6.35 -18.14
C HIS A 94 -16.85 -7.50 -17.13
N SER A 95 -16.21 -8.60 -17.53
CA SER A 95 -15.98 -9.79 -16.68
C SER A 95 -14.56 -9.91 -16.16
N LYS A 96 -13.74 -8.87 -16.27
CA LYS A 96 -12.34 -8.87 -15.84
C LYS A 96 -12.13 -9.42 -14.43
N TYR A 97 -12.99 -9.01 -13.49
CA TYR A 97 -12.89 -9.48 -12.11
C TYR A 97 -13.35 -10.93 -11.94
N THR A 98 -14.34 -11.39 -12.72
CA THR A 98 -14.73 -12.80 -12.73
C THR A 98 -13.60 -13.71 -13.25
N TYR A 99 -12.76 -13.22 -14.17
CA TYR A 99 -11.57 -13.95 -14.62
C TYR A 99 -10.56 -14.07 -13.49
N PHE A 100 -10.30 -12.97 -12.77
CA PHE A 100 -9.44 -12.96 -11.59
C PHE A 100 -9.94 -13.94 -10.52
N GLU A 101 -11.22 -13.88 -10.17
CA GLU A 101 -11.86 -14.81 -9.21
C GLU A 101 -11.71 -16.27 -9.65
N ALA A 102 -11.97 -16.58 -10.92
CA ALA A 102 -11.86 -17.95 -11.42
C ALA A 102 -10.42 -18.48 -11.38
N VAL A 103 -9.43 -17.64 -11.72
CA VAL A 103 -8.02 -18.03 -11.79
C VAL A 103 -7.43 -18.20 -10.40
N PHE A 104 -7.65 -17.27 -9.48
CA PHE A 104 -6.96 -17.28 -8.18
C PHE A 104 -7.81 -17.77 -7.01
N LEU A 105 -9.12 -17.52 -7.02
CA LEU A 105 -10.00 -17.74 -5.86
C LEU A 105 -10.89 -18.99 -5.99
N GLY A 106 -10.88 -19.67 -7.14
CA GLY A 106 -11.73 -20.84 -7.39
C GLY A 106 -11.46 -22.10 -6.55
N ARG A 107 -10.47 -22.07 -5.66
CA ARG A 107 -10.04 -23.21 -4.84
C ARG A 107 -10.08 -22.96 -3.34
N GLU A 108 -10.79 -21.95 -2.85
CA GLU A 108 -10.93 -21.65 -1.40
C GLU A 108 -11.27 -22.88 -0.52
N ASN A 109 -12.04 -23.84 -1.05
CA ASN A 109 -12.39 -25.08 -0.34
C ASN A 109 -11.27 -26.15 -0.29
N ASP A 110 -10.14 -25.94 -0.99
CA ASP A 110 -8.95 -26.79 -1.00
C ASP A 110 -7.72 -25.93 -0.65
N PRO A 111 -7.38 -25.81 0.65
CA PRO A 111 -6.39 -24.84 1.12
C PRO A 111 -5.03 -24.94 0.42
N ALA A 112 -4.55 -26.15 0.14
CA ALA A 112 -3.25 -26.36 -0.49
C ALA A 112 -3.22 -25.85 -1.94
N LEU A 113 -4.31 -26.06 -2.70
CA LEU A 113 -4.41 -25.55 -4.07
C LEU A 113 -4.65 -24.04 -4.09
N HIS A 114 -5.46 -23.54 -3.16
CA HIS A 114 -5.68 -22.11 -3.02
C HIS A 114 -4.39 -21.36 -2.71
N GLU A 115 -3.63 -21.83 -1.72
CA GLU A 115 -2.35 -21.25 -1.31
C GLU A 115 -1.37 -21.17 -2.49
N PHE A 116 -1.25 -22.23 -3.29
CA PHE A 116 -0.38 -22.22 -4.48
C PHE A 116 -0.79 -21.16 -5.51
N ARG A 117 -2.09 -21.03 -5.78
CA ARG A 117 -2.59 -20.00 -6.71
C ARG A 117 -2.37 -18.59 -6.16
N MET A 118 -2.52 -18.41 -4.85
CA MET A 118 -2.25 -17.14 -4.16
C MET A 118 -0.77 -16.77 -4.19
N GLU A 119 0.15 -17.75 -4.07
CA GLU A 119 1.59 -17.54 -4.23
C GLU A 119 1.92 -16.97 -5.63
N ILE A 120 1.37 -17.59 -6.69
CA ILE A 120 1.54 -17.09 -8.06
C ILE A 120 0.92 -15.70 -8.24
N MET A 121 -0.22 -15.41 -7.60
CA MET A 121 -0.82 -14.08 -7.62
C MET A 121 0.09 -13.02 -6.98
N LEU A 122 0.71 -13.33 -5.83
CA LEU A 122 1.66 -12.43 -5.16
C LEU A 122 2.89 -12.16 -6.04
N GLN A 123 3.41 -13.20 -6.71
CA GLN A 123 4.47 -13.03 -7.71
C GLN A 123 4.01 -12.16 -8.88
N LEU A 124 2.76 -12.32 -9.34
CA LEU A 124 2.17 -11.52 -10.41
C LEU A 124 2.01 -10.06 -10.03
N ILE A 125 1.69 -9.75 -8.77
CA ILE A 125 1.66 -8.37 -8.25
C ILE A 125 3.02 -7.69 -8.45
N SER A 126 4.11 -8.36 -8.04
CA SER A 126 5.47 -7.86 -8.26
C SER A 126 5.80 -7.71 -9.75
N PHE A 127 5.53 -8.75 -10.54
CA PHE A 127 5.78 -8.75 -11.98
C PHE A 127 5.05 -7.60 -12.69
N SER A 128 3.81 -7.32 -12.30
CA SER A 128 2.94 -6.32 -12.92
C SER A 128 3.36 -4.87 -12.65
N LEU A 129 4.28 -4.62 -11.72
CA LEU A 129 4.88 -3.30 -11.53
C LEU A 129 6.04 -3.06 -12.50
N GLN A 130 6.85 -4.08 -12.75
CA GLN A 130 7.97 -4.02 -13.69
C GLN A 130 7.49 -4.04 -15.15
N PHE A 131 6.43 -4.82 -15.43
CA PHE A 131 5.70 -4.83 -16.68
C PHE A 131 4.32 -4.25 -16.43
N PRO A 132 4.09 -2.95 -16.68
CA PRO A 132 3.03 -2.18 -16.03
C PRO A 132 1.61 -2.66 -16.40
N VAL A 133 1.08 -3.60 -15.62
CA VAL A 133 -0.30 -4.11 -15.68
C VAL A 133 -1.02 -3.70 -14.40
N LEU A 134 -1.06 -2.39 -14.15
CA LEU A 134 -1.43 -1.82 -12.85
C LEU A 134 -2.90 -2.05 -12.46
N GLN A 135 -3.76 -2.34 -13.43
CA GLN A 135 -5.18 -2.64 -13.17
C GLN A 135 -5.40 -3.91 -12.33
N ILE A 136 -4.39 -4.80 -12.24
CA ILE A 136 -4.49 -5.98 -11.39
C ILE A 136 -4.61 -5.62 -9.90
N PHE A 137 -4.03 -4.50 -9.49
CA PHE A 137 -4.12 -4.00 -8.12
C PHE A 137 -5.56 -3.69 -7.72
N ASN A 138 -6.40 -3.24 -8.65
CA ASN A 138 -7.83 -3.05 -8.39
C ASN A 138 -8.54 -4.38 -8.11
N HIS A 139 -8.13 -5.47 -8.76
CA HIS A 139 -8.68 -6.81 -8.46
C HIS A 139 -8.22 -7.31 -7.10
N VAL A 140 -6.95 -7.09 -6.76
CA VAL A 140 -6.38 -7.46 -5.46
C VAL A 140 -7.07 -6.71 -4.31
N VAL A 141 -7.29 -5.41 -4.45
CA VAL A 141 -8.03 -4.61 -3.45
C VAL A 141 -9.48 -5.03 -3.34
N ASN A 142 -10.14 -5.27 -4.48
CA ASN A 142 -11.53 -5.76 -4.46
C ASN A 142 -11.63 -7.10 -3.73
N TYR A 143 -10.63 -7.98 -3.87
CA TYR A 143 -10.58 -9.22 -3.10
C TYR A 143 -10.33 -8.94 -1.61
N LEU A 144 -9.35 -8.09 -1.27
CA LEU A 144 -9.10 -7.69 0.12
C LEU A 144 -10.37 -7.19 0.83
N GLY A 145 -11.19 -6.38 0.14
CA GLY A 145 -12.46 -5.88 0.68
C GLY A 145 -13.60 -6.92 0.76
N LYS A 146 -13.44 -8.12 0.18
CA LYS A 146 -14.41 -9.22 0.23
C LYS A 146 -14.07 -10.27 1.29
N ILE A 147 -12.87 -10.26 1.86
CA ILE A 147 -12.48 -11.22 2.89
C ILE A 147 -13.32 -10.91 4.14
N ASN A 148 -14.17 -11.87 4.53
CA ASN A 148 -15.08 -11.70 5.66
C ASN A 148 -14.35 -11.80 7.01
N ASP A 149 -13.31 -12.63 7.08
CA ASP A 149 -12.47 -12.76 8.26
C ASP A 149 -11.49 -11.59 8.33
N GLN A 150 -11.63 -10.76 9.37
CA GLN A 150 -10.79 -9.58 9.52
C GLN A 150 -9.31 -9.92 9.73
N ASP A 151 -8.99 -11.04 10.37
CA ASP A 151 -7.59 -11.42 10.61
C ASP A 151 -6.94 -11.98 9.35
N GLU A 152 -7.70 -12.69 8.50
CA GLU A 152 -7.22 -13.06 7.17
C GLU A 152 -7.02 -11.85 6.27
N ALA A 153 -7.95 -10.87 6.31
CA ALA A 153 -7.81 -9.64 5.54
C ALA A 153 -6.54 -8.85 5.94
N LYS A 154 -6.27 -8.76 7.26
CA LYS A 154 -5.05 -8.14 7.80
C LYS A 154 -3.80 -8.85 7.30
N LYS A 155 -3.73 -10.17 7.46
CA LYS A 155 -2.58 -10.98 6.99
C LYS A 155 -2.35 -10.81 5.50
N PHE A 156 -3.41 -10.83 4.70
CA PHE A 156 -3.30 -10.65 3.26
C PHE A 156 -2.80 -9.25 2.88
N ALA A 157 -3.29 -8.19 3.54
CA ALA A 157 -2.78 -6.83 3.37
C ALA A 157 -1.30 -6.71 3.75
N ASP A 158 -0.91 -7.31 4.89
CA ASP A 158 0.48 -7.34 5.34
C ASP A 158 1.38 -8.05 4.32
N THR A 159 0.97 -9.22 3.80
CA THR A 159 1.73 -9.97 2.79
C THR A 159 1.90 -9.19 1.49
N ILE A 160 0.87 -8.48 1.02
CA ILE A 160 1.00 -7.61 -0.17
C ILE A 160 2.08 -6.56 0.09
N VAL A 161 2.01 -5.86 1.22
CA VAL A 161 2.95 -4.78 1.54
C VAL A 161 4.36 -5.31 1.78
N GLU A 162 4.51 -6.48 2.39
CA GLU A 162 5.78 -7.17 2.54
C GLU A 162 6.42 -7.44 1.17
N VAL A 163 5.67 -8.04 0.22
CA VAL A 163 6.13 -8.29 -1.15
C VAL A 163 6.57 -7.00 -1.85
N LEU A 164 5.77 -5.93 -1.75
CA LEU A 164 6.09 -4.65 -2.37
C LEU A 164 7.33 -4.00 -1.74
N THR A 165 7.44 -4.07 -0.41
CA THR A 165 8.56 -3.49 0.32
C THR A 165 9.85 -4.27 0.04
N GLU A 166 9.78 -5.59 0.01
CA GLU A 166 10.93 -6.45 -0.24
C GLU A 166 11.51 -6.21 -1.63
N HIS A 167 10.66 -6.34 -2.65
CA HIS A 167 11.13 -6.34 -4.04
C HIS A 167 11.53 -4.95 -4.54
N PHE A 168 10.90 -3.89 -4.04
CA PHE A 168 11.06 -2.55 -4.62
C PHE A 168 11.71 -1.53 -3.67
N VAL A 169 11.68 -1.75 -2.36
CA VAL A 169 12.22 -0.78 -1.40
C VAL A 169 13.49 -1.29 -0.73
N ARG A 170 13.50 -2.55 -0.25
CA ARG A 170 14.68 -3.13 0.39
C ARG A 170 15.81 -3.36 -0.61
N SER A 171 15.49 -3.83 -1.81
CA SER A 171 16.46 -4.05 -2.89
C SER A 171 16.92 -2.79 -3.63
N ALA A 172 16.37 -1.61 -3.28
CA ALA A 172 16.69 -0.36 -3.95
C ALA A 172 17.93 0.33 -3.37
N ASP A 173 18.73 0.92 -4.25
CA ASP A 173 19.85 1.77 -3.90
C ASP A 173 19.99 2.95 -4.88
N ASN A 174 21.08 3.71 -4.77
CA ASN A 174 21.32 4.90 -5.61
C ASN A 174 21.50 4.57 -7.10
N LYS A 175 21.89 3.34 -7.44
CA LYS A 175 22.06 2.85 -8.83
C LYS A 175 20.82 2.09 -9.29
N ASN A 176 20.24 1.28 -8.41
CA ASN A 176 19.09 0.43 -8.65
C ASN A 176 17.82 1.07 -8.07
N LYS A 177 17.18 1.93 -8.86
CA LYS A 177 15.98 2.68 -8.44
C LYS A 177 14.68 1.91 -8.64
N VAL A 178 14.66 0.61 -8.30
CA VAL A 178 13.47 -0.25 -8.49
C VAL A 178 12.21 0.28 -7.79
N TYR A 179 12.34 1.08 -6.73
CA TYR A 179 11.20 1.76 -6.09
C TYR A 179 10.41 2.67 -7.05
N GLU A 180 11.00 3.14 -8.16
CA GLU A 180 10.32 3.96 -9.16
C GLU A 180 9.15 3.21 -9.81
N PHE A 181 9.18 1.87 -9.85
CA PHE A 181 8.06 1.06 -10.34
C PHE A 181 6.82 1.12 -9.43
N LEU A 182 6.96 1.51 -8.16
CA LEU A 182 5.82 1.72 -7.27
C LEU A 182 5.07 3.02 -7.57
N ILE A 183 5.79 4.08 -7.97
CA ILE A 183 5.25 5.44 -8.12
C ILE A 183 3.97 5.52 -8.96
N PRO A 184 3.85 4.83 -10.12
CA PRO A 184 2.62 4.86 -10.93
C PRO A 184 1.34 4.40 -10.21
N LEU A 185 1.43 3.67 -9.10
CA LEU A 185 0.26 3.25 -8.33
C LEU A 185 -0.52 4.44 -7.76
N GLU A 186 0.11 5.58 -7.53
CA GLU A 186 -0.59 6.80 -7.07
C GLU A 186 -1.68 7.28 -8.03
N HIS A 187 -1.60 6.90 -9.31
CA HIS A 187 -2.60 7.21 -10.33
C HIS A 187 -3.53 6.03 -10.62
N SER A 188 -3.15 4.83 -10.21
CA SER A 188 -3.78 3.59 -10.70
C SER A 188 -4.61 2.86 -9.64
N CYS A 189 -4.23 2.95 -8.37
CA CYS A 189 -4.90 2.26 -7.27
C CYS A 189 -4.64 2.96 -5.93
N ALA A 190 -5.53 3.89 -5.56
CA ALA A 190 -5.36 4.72 -4.37
C ALA A 190 -5.43 3.90 -3.06
N GLU A 191 -6.24 2.85 -3.03
CA GLU A 191 -6.40 1.92 -1.91
C GLU A 191 -5.06 1.24 -1.57
N ILE A 192 -4.35 0.69 -2.57
CA ILE A 192 -3.02 0.10 -2.34
C ILE A 192 -2.04 1.14 -1.82
N THR A 193 -2.09 2.37 -2.32
CA THR A 193 -1.21 3.43 -1.78
C THR A 193 -1.50 3.72 -0.31
N ALA A 194 -2.77 3.72 0.11
CA ALA A 194 -3.15 3.91 1.50
C ALA A 194 -2.71 2.73 2.39
N VAL A 195 -2.92 1.49 1.94
CA VAL A 195 -2.44 0.27 2.63
C VAL A 195 -0.91 0.29 2.76
N PHE A 196 -0.20 0.65 1.69
CA PHE A 196 1.26 0.76 1.69
C PHE A 196 1.75 1.83 2.68
N ILE A 197 1.15 3.02 2.68
CA ILE A 197 1.48 4.08 3.65
C ILE A 197 1.28 3.60 5.09
N ALA A 198 0.20 2.86 5.36
CA ALA A 198 -0.13 2.38 6.69
C ALA A 198 0.86 1.34 7.23
N LEU A 199 1.36 0.45 6.37
CA LEU A 199 2.04 -0.77 6.78
C LEU A 199 3.51 -0.86 6.38
N ALA A 200 3.94 -0.28 5.26
CA ALA A 200 5.30 -0.44 4.74
C ALA A 200 6.37 0.05 5.72
N PRO A 201 6.18 1.19 6.44
CA PRO A 201 7.11 1.62 7.46
C PRO A 201 7.27 0.64 8.61
N LEU A 202 6.35 -0.30 8.83
CA LEU A 202 6.46 -1.32 9.87
C LEU A 202 7.36 -2.49 9.45
N GLN A 203 7.51 -2.74 8.15
CA GLN A 203 8.22 -3.90 7.60
C GLN A 203 9.75 -3.74 7.62
N ILE A 204 10.26 -2.53 7.39
CA ILE A 204 11.70 -2.24 7.38
C ILE A 204 12.01 -0.86 8.01
N PRO A 205 13.28 -0.56 8.32
CA PRO A 205 13.68 0.82 8.62
C PRO A 205 13.33 1.75 7.45
N ILE A 206 12.79 2.94 7.77
CA ILE A 206 12.50 3.94 6.75
C ILE A 206 13.84 4.37 6.12
N ASN A 207 13.95 4.16 4.82
CA ASN A 207 15.12 4.51 4.01
C ASN A 207 14.74 5.53 2.92
N ASN A 208 15.72 6.03 2.17
CA ASN A 208 15.45 7.04 1.14
C ASN A 208 14.46 6.56 0.06
N PRO A 209 14.56 5.34 -0.51
CA PRO A 209 13.54 4.80 -1.41
C PRO A 209 12.11 4.85 -0.84
N MET A 210 11.92 4.43 0.42
CA MET A 210 10.62 4.50 1.10
C MET A 210 10.12 5.93 1.21
N CYS A 211 10.98 6.88 1.60
CA CYS A 211 10.62 8.29 1.69
C CYS A 211 10.13 8.85 0.36
N VAL A 212 10.74 8.47 -0.77
CA VAL A 212 10.31 8.91 -2.10
C VAL A 212 8.91 8.39 -2.41
N VAL A 213 8.65 7.10 -2.17
CA VAL A 213 7.33 6.48 -2.43
C VAL A 213 6.25 7.08 -1.53
N LEU A 214 6.51 7.18 -0.22
CA LEU A 214 5.57 7.76 0.74
C LEU A 214 5.26 9.22 0.41
N ALA A 215 6.28 10.03 0.09
CA ALA A 215 6.09 11.42 -0.30
C ALA A 215 5.23 11.51 -1.56
N SER A 216 5.49 10.70 -2.58
CA SER A 216 4.70 10.67 -3.82
C SER A 216 3.22 10.38 -3.52
N TYR A 217 2.95 9.26 -2.85
CA TYR A 217 1.59 8.81 -2.56
C TYR A 217 0.81 9.78 -1.69
N LEU A 218 1.43 10.28 -0.62
CA LEU A 218 0.79 11.23 0.29
C LEU A 218 0.52 12.56 -0.40
N ASN A 219 1.45 13.11 -1.19
CA ASN A 219 1.21 14.38 -1.87
C ASN A 219 0.15 14.27 -2.96
N LYS A 220 -0.04 13.09 -3.56
CA LYS A 220 -1.07 12.87 -4.58
C LYS A 220 -2.46 12.62 -3.98
N ASN A 221 -2.55 11.75 -2.97
CA ASN A 221 -3.82 11.14 -2.54
C ASN A 221 -4.17 11.39 -1.07
N LEU A 222 -3.60 12.42 -0.43
CA LEU A 222 -3.71 12.64 1.02
C LEU A 222 -5.13 12.51 1.61
N GLN A 223 -6.10 13.16 0.96
CA GLN A 223 -7.51 13.12 1.38
C GLN A 223 -8.11 11.73 1.30
N PHE A 224 -7.74 11.00 0.24
CA PHE A 224 -8.18 9.63 0.07
C PHE A 224 -7.56 8.75 1.15
N VAL A 225 -6.24 8.86 1.39
CA VAL A 225 -5.52 8.10 2.42
C VAL A 225 -6.18 8.31 3.79
N LEU A 226 -6.43 9.57 4.18
CA LEU A 226 -7.08 9.88 5.47
C LEU A 226 -8.48 9.26 5.59
N ARG A 227 -9.30 9.34 4.54
CA ARG A 227 -10.62 8.67 4.53
C ARG A 227 -10.50 7.15 4.58
N HIS A 228 -9.54 6.58 3.85
CA HIS A 228 -9.32 5.14 3.83
C HIS A 228 -8.88 4.62 5.20
N LEU A 229 -7.98 5.33 5.90
CA LEU A 229 -7.57 4.99 7.27
C LEU A 229 -8.74 5.12 8.26
N ARG A 230 -9.61 6.13 8.09
CA ARG A 230 -10.84 6.25 8.88
C ARG A 230 -11.74 5.03 8.72
N ASP A 231 -11.98 4.64 7.46
CA ASP A 231 -12.93 3.60 7.09
C ASP A 231 -12.39 2.18 7.35
N ASN A 232 -11.08 2.04 7.59
CA ASN A 232 -10.41 0.77 7.94
C ASN A 232 -9.74 0.86 9.32
N PRO A 233 -10.45 0.51 10.43
CA PRO A 233 -9.96 0.59 11.81
C PRO A 233 -8.53 0.10 12.02
N TYR A 234 -8.26 -1.16 11.67
CA TYR A 234 -6.93 -1.78 11.77
C TYR A 234 -5.80 -0.93 11.15
N LEU A 235 -6.01 -0.43 9.93
CA LEU A 235 -5.00 0.37 9.23
C LEU A 235 -4.82 1.73 9.89
N GLY A 236 -5.93 2.39 10.26
CA GLY A 236 -5.88 3.68 10.95
C GLY A 236 -5.19 3.59 12.32
N ASP A 237 -5.47 2.54 13.08
CA ASP A 237 -4.94 2.36 14.43
C ASP A 237 -3.44 2.05 14.39
N ASN A 238 -3.03 1.09 13.56
CA ASN A 238 -1.61 0.84 13.30
C ASN A 238 -0.89 2.07 12.78
N PHE A 239 -1.54 2.84 11.90
CA PHE A 239 -0.94 4.04 11.35
C PHE A 239 -0.69 5.09 12.45
N ALA A 240 -1.70 5.38 13.29
CA ALA A 240 -1.60 6.37 14.34
C ALA A 240 -0.62 5.97 15.46
N GLU A 241 -0.64 4.71 15.89
CA GLU A 241 0.14 4.23 17.04
C GLU A 241 1.59 3.87 16.70
N LYS A 242 1.85 3.44 15.47
CA LYS A 242 3.15 2.84 15.10
C LYS A 242 3.79 3.57 13.93
N THR A 243 3.08 3.66 12.81
CA THR A 243 3.67 4.14 11.55
C THR A 243 3.98 5.63 11.59
N LEU A 244 3.03 6.45 12.01
CA LEU A 244 3.20 7.89 12.07
C LEU A 244 4.29 8.33 13.06
N PRO A 245 4.36 7.81 14.30
CA PRO A 245 5.50 8.04 15.18
C PRO A 245 6.85 7.70 14.54
N LYS A 246 6.94 6.56 13.84
CA LYS A 246 8.16 6.14 13.13
C LYS A 246 8.53 7.10 12.00
N MET A 247 7.54 7.57 11.24
CA MET A 247 7.74 8.58 10.19
C MET A 247 8.21 9.92 10.76
N VAL A 248 7.57 10.40 11.84
CA VAL A 248 7.94 11.63 12.55
C VAL A 248 9.38 11.53 13.06
N HIS A 249 9.73 10.45 13.74
CA HIS A 249 11.09 10.20 14.19
C HIS A 249 12.07 10.28 13.01
N HIS A 250 11.82 9.56 11.92
CA HIS A 250 12.72 9.53 10.77
C HIS A 250 12.97 10.91 10.14
N VAL A 251 11.93 11.72 9.93
CA VAL A 251 12.09 13.05 9.30
C VAL A 251 12.79 14.05 10.22
N ILE A 252 12.72 13.86 11.55
CA ILE A 252 13.44 14.68 12.53
C ILE A 252 14.90 14.24 12.62
N SER A 253 15.18 12.94 12.72
CA SER A 253 16.55 12.41 12.86
C SER A 253 17.44 12.75 11.67
N ASN A 254 16.86 12.86 10.48
CA ASN A 254 17.60 13.27 9.28
C ASN A 254 17.61 14.79 9.20
N THR A 255 18.80 15.41 9.23
CA THR A 255 18.96 16.88 9.16
C THR A 255 19.38 17.38 7.78
N HIS A 256 19.76 16.48 6.87
CA HIS A 256 20.14 16.84 5.51
C HIS A 256 18.99 17.53 4.76
N GLU A 257 19.32 18.58 4.01
CA GLU A 257 18.37 19.24 3.12
C GLU A 257 17.93 18.24 2.05
N SER A 258 16.63 17.96 1.99
CA SER A 258 16.06 16.98 1.08
C SER A 258 14.63 17.37 0.79
N ARG A 259 14.38 17.71 -0.47
CA ARG A 259 13.04 18.06 -0.96
C ARG A 259 12.01 16.96 -0.66
N THR A 260 12.43 15.70 -0.74
CA THR A 260 11.58 14.54 -0.43
C THR A 260 11.18 14.51 1.03
N LEU A 261 12.14 14.73 1.95
CA LEU A 261 11.84 14.79 3.38
C LEU A 261 10.96 16.00 3.74
N ASP A 262 11.13 17.12 3.04
CA ASP A 262 10.30 18.32 3.25
C ASP A 262 8.86 18.08 2.74
N GLN A 263 8.71 17.43 1.58
CA GLN A 263 7.41 16.99 1.07
C GLN A 263 6.72 16.00 2.02
N LEU A 264 7.47 15.05 2.57
CA LEU A 264 6.95 14.11 3.56
C LEU A 264 6.54 14.80 4.86
N THR A 265 7.35 15.76 5.32
CA THR A 265 7.04 16.58 6.51
C THR A 265 5.75 17.37 6.32
N ASN A 266 5.57 18.00 5.17
CA ASN A 266 4.34 18.74 4.87
C ASN A 266 3.11 17.83 4.89
N ALA A 267 3.21 16.63 4.33
CA ALA A 267 2.13 15.64 4.38
C ALA A 267 1.83 15.19 5.82
N ILE A 268 2.85 14.96 6.64
CA ILE A 268 2.68 14.62 8.06
C ILE A 268 1.98 15.76 8.82
N CYS A 269 2.41 17.01 8.63
CA CYS A 269 1.77 18.17 9.25
C CYS A 269 0.28 18.27 8.87
N TYR A 270 -0.05 18.02 7.60
CA TYR A 270 -1.43 18.00 7.13
C TYR A 270 -2.25 16.88 7.79
N ILE A 271 -1.68 15.68 7.91
CA ILE A 271 -2.31 14.54 8.60
C ILE A 271 -2.61 14.92 10.05
N LEU A 272 -1.63 15.47 10.78
CA LEU A 272 -1.82 15.94 12.16
C LEU A 272 -3.00 16.92 12.24
N GLN A 273 -3.00 17.97 11.42
CA GLN A 273 -4.05 18.99 11.42
C GLN A 273 -5.45 18.45 11.08
N ARG A 274 -5.54 17.39 10.26
CA ARG A 274 -6.82 16.88 9.78
C ARG A 274 -7.30 15.60 10.46
N TRP A 275 -6.45 14.92 11.22
CA TRP A 275 -6.76 13.62 11.79
C TRP A 275 -8.05 13.64 12.59
N ASN A 276 -8.12 14.46 13.62
CA ASN A 276 -9.29 14.53 14.51
C ASN A 276 -10.55 14.90 13.73
N SER A 277 -10.48 15.87 12.82
CA SER A 277 -11.63 16.27 12.00
C SER A 277 -12.12 15.16 11.06
N THR A 278 -11.21 14.33 10.54
CA THR A 278 -11.55 13.27 9.58
C THR A 278 -12.01 12.00 10.29
N ILE A 279 -11.28 11.55 11.31
CA ILE A 279 -11.62 10.36 12.10
C ILE A 279 -12.90 10.57 12.89
N ALA A 280 -13.13 11.77 13.44
CA ALA A 280 -14.33 12.05 14.22
C ALA A 280 -15.64 11.96 13.43
N GLN A 281 -15.60 12.12 12.10
CA GLN A 281 -16.77 12.04 11.22
C GLN A 281 -17.20 10.60 10.90
N GLY A 282 -16.37 9.58 11.19
CA GLY A 282 -16.65 8.21 10.77
C GLY A 282 -16.55 7.12 11.84
N ARG A 283 -16.11 7.46 13.07
CA ARG A 283 -15.98 6.48 14.15
C ARG A 283 -16.70 6.93 15.43
N SER A 284 -17.26 5.99 16.18
CA SER A 284 -17.85 6.25 17.50
C SER A 284 -16.77 6.76 18.46
N SER A 285 -17.12 7.60 19.44
CA SER A 285 -16.15 8.18 20.40
C SER A 285 -15.32 7.14 21.15
N SER A 286 -15.83 5.91 21.33
CA SER A 286 -15.14 4.81 22.02
C SER A 286 -14.11 4.04 21.17
N THR A 287 -14.02 4.31 19.86
CA THR A 287 -13.14 3.57 18.92
C THR A 287 -12.17 4.48 18.14
N LYS A 288 -12.00 5.72 18.62
CA LYS A 288 -11.11 6.70 18.00
C LYS A 288 -9.69 6.52 18.53
N THR A 289 -8.79 6.03 17.69
CA THR A 289 -7.36 6.14 17.95
C THR A 289 -6.93 7.56 17.65
N GLU A 290 -6.53 8.26 18.70
CA GLU A 290 -5.98 9.61 18.61
C GLU A 290 -4.50 9.53 18.22
N ILE A 291 -4.02 10.52 17.46
CA ILE A 291 -2.59 10.64 17.21
C ILE A 291 -1.97 11.45 18.34
N ASP A 292 -0.95 10.89 18.98
CA ASP A 292 -0.06 11.64 19.85
C ASP A 292 1.41 11.33 19.54
N VAL A 293 2.06 12.26 18.84
CA VAL A 293 3.48 12.19 18.46
C VAL A 293 4.32 13.21 19.20
N ILE A 294 3.74 13.95 20.16
CA ILE A 294 4.43 15.07 20.82
C ILE A 294 5.67 14.59 21.56
N GLU A 295 5.60 13.41 22.18
CA GLU A 295 6.72 12.80 22.91
C GLU A 295 7.91 12.53 22.00
N VAL A 296 7.64 12.01 20.80
CA VAL A 296 8.66 11.79 19.77
C VAL A 296 9.27 13.12 19.34
N ILE A 297 8.45 14.16 19.17
CA ILE A 297 8.90 15.49 18.75
C ILE A 297 9.73 16.17 19.85
N LEU A 298 9.45 15.92 21.12
CA LEU A 298 10.12 16.52 22.28
C LEU A 298 11.29 15.69 22.83
N ASP A 299 11.72 14.64 22.13
CA ASP A 299 12.90 13.85 22.49
C ASP A 299 14.19 14.67 22.37
N ASP A 300 14.86 14.95 23.49
CA ASP A 300 16.09 15.77 23.54
C ASP A 300 17.28 15.11 22.81
N SER A 301 17.22 13.81 22.52
CA SER A 301 18.25 13.11 21.74
C SER A 301 18.20 13.45 20.23
N LEU A 302 17.06 13.96 19.75
CA LEU A 302 16.87 14.29 18.35
C LEU A 302 17.41 15.68 18.01
N PRO A 303 17.92 15.90 16.78
CA PRO A 303 18.46 17.19 16.38
C PRO A 303 17.36 18.25 16.16
N TRP A 304 17.72 19.51 16.32
CA TRP A 304 16.85 20.63 15.96
C TRP A 304 16.93 20.95 14.47
N SER A 305 15.77 21.07 13.83
CA SER A 305 15.64 21.37 12.41
C SER A 305 14.33 22.10 12.11
N LYS A 306 14.23 22.76 10.95
CA LYS A 306 12.97 23.39 10.50
C LYS A 306 11.81 22.39 10.43
N ARG A 307 12.10 21.13 10.07
CA ARG A 307 11.10 20.04 10.05
C ARG A 307 10.56 19.75 11.44
N ARG A 308 11.42 19.61 12.44
CA ARG A 308 11.02 19.40 13.84
C ARG A 308 10.08 20.50 14.34
N VAL A 309 10.43 21.76 14.05
CA VAL A 309 9.61 22.91 14.42
C VAL A 309 8.24 22.87 13.73
N SER A 310 8.20 22.53 12.45
CA SER A 310 6.96 22.42 11.68
C SER A 310 6.04 21.33 12.22
N LEU A 311 6.63 20.18 12.60
CA LEU A 311 5.90 19.07 13.21
C LEU A 311 5.38 19.40 14.60
N LEU A 312 6.18 20.09 15.42
CA LEU A 312 5.74 20.59 16.72
C LEU A 312 4.51 21.49 16.58
N ALA A 313 4.57 22.45 15.65
CA ALA A 313 3.44 23.32 15.34
C ALA A 313 2.21 22.55 14.81
N GLY A 314 2.40 21.42 14.12
CA GLY A 314 1.30 20.55 13.69
C GLY A 314 0.69 19.72 14.83
N ALA A 315 1.51 19.28 15.79
CA ALA A 315 1.13 18.33 16.83
C ALA A 315 0.48 18.98 18.06
N ILE A 316 0.72 20.27 18.31
CA ILE A 316 0.15 20.98 19.48
C ILE A 316 -1.38 20.95 19.49
N GLY A 317 -2.03 20.98 18.33
CA GLY A 317 -3.49 20.91 18.22
C GLY A 317 -4.07 19.49 18.34
N THR A 318 -3.24 18.45 18.37
CA THR A 318 -3.68 17.05 18.41
C THR A 318 -3.25 16.30 19.66
N THR A 319 -2.28 16.82 20.40
CA THR A 319 -1.72 16.14 21.57
C THR A 319 -2.62 16.24 22.79
N LYS A 320 -2.48 15.26 23.70
CA LYS A 320 -3.10 15.27 25.03
C LYS A 320 -2.31 16.11 26.04
N MET A 321 -1.04 16.39 25.76
CA MET A 321 -0.20 17.16 26.64
C MET A 321 -0.69 18.61 26.72
N SER A 322 -0.82 19.12 27.95
CA SER A 322 -1.13 20.53 28.15
C SER A 322 0.02 21.42 27.67
N LYS A 323 -0.32 22.63 27.24
CA LYS A 323 0.67 23.65 26.87
C LYS A 323 1.74 23.87 27.94
N LYS A 324 1.34 23.85 29.22
CA LYS A 324 2.24 24.00 30.37
C LYS A 324 3.25 22.85 30.44
N GLU A 325 2.83 21.62 30.21
CA GLU A 325 3.71 20.45 30.19
C GLU A 325 4.68 20.50 29.01
N ILE A 326 4.21 20.89 27.82
CA ILE A 326 5.06 21.07 26.63
C ILE A 326 6.15 22.11 26.92
N LEU A 327 5.77 23.29 27.42
CA LEU A 327 6.72 24.36 27.76
C LEU A 327 7.71 23.93 28.84
N ASN A 328 7.27 23.17 29.84
CA ASN A 328 8.14 22.64 30.90
C ASN A 328 9.12 21.56 30.38
N LYS A 329 8.74 20.77 29.37
CA LYS A 329 9.69 19.89 28.69
C LYS A 329 10.70 20.69 27.88
N MET A 330 10.21 21.64 27.06
CA MET A 330 11.06 22.48 26.23
C MET A 330 12.08 23.30 27.02
N SER A 331 11.72 23.80 28.21
CA SER A 331 12.64 24.58 29.05
C SER A 331 13.83 23.77 29.56
N LYS A 332 13.71 22.43 29.59
CA LYS A 332 14.77 21.51 29.99
C LYS A 332 15.60 21.02 28.80
N MET A 333 15.13 21.24 27.57
CA MET A 333 15.80 20.81 26.35
C MET A 333 16.91 21.77 25.94
N LYS A 334 17.92 21.23 25.26
CA LYS A 334 19.00 22.06 24.68
C LYS A 334 18.57 22.62 23.34
N ILE A 335 17.84 23.73 23.35
CA ILE A 335 17.40 24.44 22.13
C ILE A 335 18.53 25.34 21.61
N PRO A 336 18.97 25.22 20.34
CA PRO A 336 19.94 26.15 19.77
C PRO A 336 19.34 27.56 19.63
N PRO A 337 20.15 28.63 19.74
CA PRO A 337 19.65 30.01 19.67
C PRO A 337 18.88 30.32 18.39
N SER A 338 19.24 29.70 17.27
CA SER A 338 18.53 29.84 15.99
C SER A 338 17.09 29.31 16.01
N PHE A 339 16.69 28.57 17.04
CA PHE A 339 15.36 28.01 17.24
C PHE A 339 14.67 28.52 18.51
N PHE A 340 15.16 29.58 19.16
CA PHE A 340 14.48 30.14 20.33
C PHE A 340 13.07 30.65 20.03
N TYR A 341 12.78 31.07 18.79
CA TYR A 341 11.42 31.44 18.37
C TYR A 341 10.40 30.30 18.49
N VAL A 342 10.83 29.05 18.67
CA VAL A 342 9.93 27.90 18.78
C VAL A 342 9.08 27.96 20.04
N THR A 343 9.62 28.47 21.15
CA THR A 343 8.84 28.69 22.38
C THR A 343 7.72 29.70 22.13
N ASP A 344 7.98 30.74 21.33
CA ASP A 344 6.96 31.69 20.88
C ASP A 344 5.91 31.01 20.00
N THR A 345 6.31 30.12 19.09
CA THR A 345 5.37 29.33 18.27
C THR A 345 4.41 28.52 19.16
N VAL A 346 4.92 27.86 20.20
CA VAL A 346 4.07 27.13 21.17
C VAL A 346 3.19 28.09 21.97
N ASN A 347 3.71 29.26 22.33
CA ASN A 347 2.96 30.28 23.07
C ASN A 347 1.81 30.89 22.26
N HIS A 348 1.94 31.01 20.94
CA HIS A 348 0.93 31.65 20.09
C HIS A 348 -0.06 30.67 19.46
N GLN A 349 0.23 29.37 19.48
CA GLN A 349 -0.75 28.38 19.02
C GLN A 349 -1.86 28.15 20.04
N ARG A 350 -3.10 28.11 19.56
CA ARG A 350 -4.27 27.74 20.36
C ARG A 350 -4.25 26.22 20.59
N CYS A 351 -4.03 25.80 21.83
CA CYS A 351 -4.41 24.46 22.27
C CYS A 351 -5.93 24.44 22.44
N GLU A 352 -6.66 24.18 21.35
CA GLU A 352 -8.09 23.88 21.44
C GLU A 352 -8.20 22.39 21.81
N ASN A 353 -8.78 22.09 22.99
CA ASN A 353 -8.90 20.79 23.70
C ASN A 353 -7.84 20.63 24.82
N LEU A 354 -8.12 20.62 26.13
CA LEU A 354 -9.30 20.37 26.94
C LEU A 354 -9.33 21.33 28.15
N SER A 355 -10.49 21.95 28.37
CA SER A 355 -11.04 22.48 29.63
C SER A 355 -10.06 22.89 30.74
N ASP A 356 -9.83 24.20 30.84
CA ASP A 356 -9.80 24.89 32.13
C ASP A 356 -11.18 24.72 32.81
N THR A 357 -11.47 23.52 33.33
CA THR A 357 -12.43 23.37 34.42
C THR A 357 -11.64 23.42 35.71
N SER A 358 -11.52 24.64 36.22
CA SER A 358 -11.53 25.07 37.63
C SER A 358 -11.08 24.07 38.70
#